data_AF-A0A804K2T8-F1
#
_entry.id   AF-A0A804K2T8-F1
#
_cell.length_a   1.000
_cell.length_b   1.000
_cell.length_c   1.000
_cell.angle_alpha   90.00
_cell.angle_beta   90.00
_cell.angle_gamma   90.00
#
_symmetry.space_group_name_H-M   'P 1'
#
loop_
_entity.id
_entity.type
_entity.pdbx_description
1 polymer ?
#
loop_
_entity_poly.entity_id
_entity_poly.type
_entity_poly.pdbx_seq_one_letter_code
_entity_poly.pdbx_strand_id
1 'polypeptide(L)'
;MKTLQANAGVLTNLEVLEFLRARGATSDPMGCLGAVAPSECKVFDYLVNTPACNQTRGAIDEFLKRCEKFKLAKAEKFNIINLRPSNQALIDPIIEYCEKRLTKDEARGIDEVQELVDSVLEVLPPPPAKPDEEMQDLEEPPTAKPMEEN
;
A
#
# COMPACT_ATOMS: atom_id res chain seq x y z
N MET A 1 17.77 26.86 -8.94
CA MET A 1 16.33 26.45 -8.91
C MET A 1 15.74 26.94 -7.59
N LYS A 2 14.51 27.47 -7.56
CA LYS A 2 13.82 27.89 -6.30
C LYS A 2 12.49 27.14 -6.20
N THR A 3 12.19 26.60 -5.03
CA THR A 3 10.94 25.86 -4.77
C THR A 3 9.80 26.85 -4.50
N LEU A 4 8.72 26.80 -5.29
CA LEU A 4 7.56 27.69 -5.12
C LEU A 4 6.57 27.14 -4.09
N GLN A 5 6.37 25.82 -4.08
CA GLN A 5 5.48 25.13 -3.15
C GLN A 5 6.11 23.78 -2.79
N ALA A 6 6.28 23.52 -1.49
CA ALA A 6 6.88 22.28 -1.01
C ALA A 6 5.93 21.07 -1.21
N ASN A 7 4.65 21.25 -0.88
CA ASN A 7 3.63 20.20 -0.95
C ASN A 7 2.49 20.66 -1.87
N ALA A 8 2.53 20.25 -3.14
CA ALA A 8 1.51 20.60 -4.13
C ALA A 8 0.25 19.72 -4.04
N GLY A 9 0.41 18.47 -3.61
CA GLY A 9 -0.68 17.50 -3.51
C GLY A 9 -0.17 16.12 -3.10
N VAL A 10 -1.11 15.19 -2.97
CA VAL A 10 -0.83 13.76 -2.73
C VAL A 10 -1.08 12.99 -4.03
N LEU A 11 -0.28 11.96 -4.28
CA LEU A 11 -0.39 11.09 -5.45
C LEU A 11 -0.46 9.65 -4.98
N THR A 12 -1.46 8.92 -5.47
CA THR A 12 -1.65 7.50 -5.15
C THR A 12 -0.58 6.65 -5.82
N ASN A 13 -0.33 5.46 -5.28
CA ASN A 13 0.61 4.52 -5.86
C ASN A 13 0.22 4.14 -7.30
N LEU A 14 -1.08 4.09 -7.61
CA LEU A 14 -1.58 3.88 -8.98
C LEU A 14 -1.15 5.02 -9.93
N GLU A 15 -1.36 6.28 -9.54
CA GLU A 15 -1.00 7.43 -10.39
C GLU A 15 0.51 7.50 -10.64
N VAL A 16 1.32 7.20 -9.62
CA VAL A 16 2.77 7.14 -9.77
C VAL A 16 3.16 5.98 -10.69
N LEU A 17 2.53 4.81 -10.56
CA LEU A 17 2.78 3.67 -11.42
C LEU A 17 2.41 3.96 -12.88
N GLU A 18 1.25 4.56 -13.14
CA GLU A 18 0.83 4.99 -14.48
C GLU A 18 1.80 6.02 -15.08
N PHE A 19 2.25 6.98 -14.27
CA PHE A 19 3.24 7.97 -14.70
C PHE A 19 4.58 7.33 -15.09
N LEU A 20 5.07 6.38 -14.29
CA LEU A 20 6.30 5.66 -14.59
C LEU A 20 6.18 4.79 -15.84
N ARG A 21 5.04 4.09 -16.04
CA ARG A 21 4.75 3.35 -17.28
C ARG A 21 4.77 4.26 -18.50
N ALA A 22 4.14 5.44 -18.41
CA ALA A 22 4.10 6.41 -19.50
C ALA A 22 5.49 6.97 -19.86
N ARG A 23 6.43 6.98 -18.90
CA ARG A 23 7.83 7.37 -19.13
C ARG A 23 8.71 6.24 -19.66
N GLY A 24 8.18 5.02 -19.77
CA GLY A 24 8.92 3.86 -20.25
C GLY A 24 9.61 3.05 -19.17
N ALA A 25 9.19 3.18 -17.89
CA ALA A 25 9.65 2.26 -16.86
C ALA A 25 9.03 0.86 -17.05
N THR A 26 9.87 -0.16 -16.87
CA THR A 26 9.57 -1.57 -17.10
C THR A 26 10.38 -2.40 -16.12
N SER A 27 9.89 -3.59 -15.79
CA SER A 27 10.57 -4.55 -14.90
C SER A 27 11.75 -5.26 -15.58
N ASP A 28 11.88 -5.13 -16.90
CA ASP A 28 13.07 -5.61 -17.62
C ASP A 28 14.22 -4.60 -17.44
N PRO A 29 15.34 -4.99 -16.80
CA PRO A 29 16.51 -4.13 -16.64
C PRO A 29 17.06 -3.59 -17.95
N MET A 30 16.90 -4.33 -19.06
CA MET A 30 17.33 -3.91 -20.38
C MET A 30 16.36 -2.91 -21.02
N GLY A 31 15.06 -3.06 -20.75
CA GLY A 31 13.99 -2.19 -21.26
C GLY A 31 14.00 -0.78 -20.65
N CYS A 32 14.58 -0.62 -19.47
CA CYS A 32 14.73 0.67 -18.77
C CYS A 32 15.93 1.51 -19.26
N LEU A 33 16.87 0.93 -20.02
CA LEU A 33 18.14 1.57 -20.37
C LEU A 33 17.94 2.86 -21.19
N GLY A 34 18.28 4.00 -20.58
CA GLY A 34 18.30 5.31 -21.23
C GLY A 34 16.96 6.04 -21.31
N ALA A 35 15.84 5.39 -20.96
CA ALA A 35 14.51 6.01 -20.96
C ALA A 35 14.16 6.68 -19.61
N VAL A 36 14.54 6.04 -18.51
CA VAL A 36 14.19 6.45 -17.14
C VAL A 36 15.39 6.26 -16.20
N ALA A 37 15.41 7.03 -15.12
CA ALA A 37 16.49 6.96 -14.15
C ALA A 37 16.50 5.63 -13.39
N PRO A 38 17.65 5.12 -12.92
CA PRO A 38 17.72 3.90 -12.12
C PRO A 38 16.84 3.93 -10.86
N SER A 39 16.67 5.10 -10.25
CA SER A 39 15.75 5.29 -9.13
C SER A 39 14.29 5.11 -9.53
N GLU A 40 13.90 5.52 -10.73
CA GLU A 40 12.54 5.39 -11.25
C GLU A 40 12.20 3.92 -11.56
N CYS A 41 13.14 3.15 -12.11
CA CYS A 41 12.94 1.71 -12.33
C CYS A 41 12.82 0.94 -11.01
N LYS A 42 13.62 1.26 -9.98
CA LYS A 42 13.47 0.65 -8.65
C LYS A 42 12.10 0.93 -8.01
N VAL A 43 11.59 2.16 -8.13
CA VAL A 43 10.26 2.51 -7.63
C VAL A 43 9.18 1.77 -8.43
N PHE A 44 9.35 1.66 -9.75
CA PHE A 44 8.45 0.91 -10.60
C PHE A 44 8.36 -0.57 -10.17
N ASP A 45 9.51 -1.23 -10.00
CA ASP A 45 9.58 -2.64 -9.58
C ASP A 45 8.89 -2.88 -8.24
N TYR A 46 9.08 -1.96 -7.28
CA TYR A 46 8.35 -2.01 -6.02
C TYR A 46 6.83 -1.91 -6.25
N LEU A 47 6.37 -0.88 -6.97
CA LEU A 47 4.95 -0.58 -7.15
C LEU A 47 4.21 -1.68 -7.91
N VAL A 48 4.86 -2.35 -8.87
CA VAL A 48 4.29 -3.49 -9.61
C VAL A 48 3.95 -4.65 -8.66
N ASN A 49 4.69 -4.81 -7.57
CA ASN A 49 4.44 -5.85 -6.55
C ASN A 49 3.43 -5.44 -5.47
N THR A 50 2.86 -4.24 -5.54
CA THR A 50 1.87 -3.73 -4.59
C THR A 50 0.43 -3.84 -5.11
N PRO A 51 -0.61 -3.61 -4.28
CA PRO A 51 -2.01 -3.57 -4.75
C PRO A 51 -2.26 -2.61 -5.90
N ALA A 52 -1.44 -1.57 -6.05
CA ALA A 52 -1.56 -0.56 -7.10
C ALA A 52 -1.47 -1.13 -8.52
N CYS A 53 -0.82 -2.29 -8.72
CA CYS A 53 -0.67 -2.88 -10.05
C CYS A 53 -2.00 -3.29 -10.70
N ASN A 54 -2.92 -3.81 -9.88
CA ASN A 54 -4.20 -4.33 -10.34
C ASN A 54 -5.34 -3.31 -10.19
N GLN A 55 -5.10 -2.22 -9.44
CA GLN A 55 -6.08 -1.16 -9.21
C GLN A 55 -6.41 -0.41 -10.49
N THR A 56 -7.64 0.11 -10.54
CA THR A 56 -8.13 0.96 -11.63
C THR A 56 -8.69 2.25 -11.05
N ARG A 57 -8.69 3.32 -11.85
CA ARG A 57 -9.29 4.61 -11.45
C ARG A 57 -10.77 4.46 -11.08
N GLY A 58 -11.51 3.62 -11.81
CA GLY A 58 -12.91 3.33 -11.51
C GLY A 58 -13.13 2.68 -10.14
N ALA A 59 -12.27 1.73 -9.76
CA ALA A 59 -12.32 1.10 -8.44
C ALA A 59 -11.99 2.11 -7.32
N ILE A 60 -11.02 3.01 -7.55
CA ILE A 60 -10.70 4.06 -6.57
C ILE A 60 -11.89 5.03 -6.39
N ASP A 61 -12.50 5.48 -7.49
CA ASP A 61 -13.66 6.38 -7.43
C ASP A 61 -14.86 5.73 -6.75
N GLU A 62 -15.11 4.46 -7.02
CA GLU A 62 -16.15 3.68 -6.34
C GLU A 62 -15.87 3.55 -4.84
N PHE A 63 -14.63 3.23 -4.47
CA PHE A 63 -14.21 3.14 -3.08
C PHE A 63 -14.39 4.49 -2.36
N LEU A 64 -14.00 5.60 -3.00
CA LEU A 64 -14.17 6.95 -2.44
C LEU A 64 -15.64 7.28 -2.15
N LYS A 65 -16.56 6.90 -3.05
CA LYS A 65 -18.02 7.06 -2.86
C LYS A 65 -18.53 6.20 -1.69
N ARG A 66 -18.14 4.92 -1.63
CA ARG A 66 -18.52 4.04 -0.52
C ARG A 66 -17.97 4.56 0.82
N CYS A 67 -16.79 5.15 0.81
CA CYS A 67 -16.17 5.77 1.98
C CYS A 67 -16.72 7.13 2.38
N GLU A 68 -17.75 7.66 1.73
CA GLU A 68 -18.44 8.87 2.20
C GLU A 68 -19.31 8.60 3.43
N LYS A 69 -19.81 7.36 3.59
CA LYS A 69 -20.57 6.97 4.79
C LYS A 69 -19.70 6.96 6.05
N PHE A 70 -18.42 6.67 5.88
CA PHE A 70 -17.43 6.70 6.96
C PHE A 70 -16.82 8.09 7.08
N LYS A 71 -16.74 8.63 8.30
CA LYS A 71 -16.11 9.94 8.57
C LYS A 71 -14.59 9.85 8.56
N LEU A 72 -14.01 9.44 7.43
CA LEU A 72 -12.56 9.29 7.22
C LEU A 72 -11.93 10.57 6.69
N ALA A 73 -10.76 10.91 7.22
CA ALA A 73 -9.92 11.99 6.73
C ALA A 73 -9.31 11.64 5.36
N LYS A 74 -8.87 12.66 4.62
CA LYS A 74 -8.30 12.47 3.27
C LYS A 74 -7.06 11.57 3.28
N ALA A 75 -6.21 11.71 4.30
CA ALA A 75 -5.00 10.89 4.47
C ALA A 75 -5.34 9.42 4.78
N GLU A 76 -6.41 9.16 5.54
CA GLU A 76 -6.86 7.81 5.88
C GLU A 76 -7.38 7.09 4.62
N LYS A 77 -8.26 7.75 3.86
CA LYS A 77 -8.76 7.23 2.57
C LYS A 77 -7.59 6.92 1.62
N PHE A 78 -6.61 7.82 1.55
CA PHE A 78 -5.42 7.67 0.73
C PHE A 78 -4.55 6.48 1.15
N ASN A 79 -4.31 6.30 2.45
CA ASN A 79 -3.55 5.18 2.98
C ASN A 79 -4.26 3.84 2.75
N ILE A 80 -5.60 3.81 2.90
CA ILE A 80 -6.39 2.61 2.61
C ILE A 80 -6.28 2.22 1.13
N ILE A 81 -6.34 3.20 0.21
CA ILE A 81 -6.16 2.95 -1.23
C ILE A 81 -4.78 2.33 -1.51
N ASN A 82 -3.71 2.88 -0.94
CA ASN A 82 -2.35 2.42 -1.23
C ASN A 82 -2.01 1.07 -0.57
N LEU A 83 -2.45 0.83 0.67
CA LEU A 83 -2.10 -0.36 1.45
C LEU A 83 -3.10 -1.51 1.26
N ARG A 84 -4.34 -1.22 0.86
CA ARG A 84 -5.43 -2.19 0.70
C ARG A 84 -5.54 -3.14 1.91
N PRO A 85 -5.85 -2.61 3.11
CA PRO A 85 -5.96 -3.39 4.34
C PRO A 85 -6.98 -4.52 4.16
N SER A 86 -6.55 -5.75 4.41
CA SER A 86 -7.36 -6.96 4.19
C SER A 86 -8.06 -7.47 5.45
N ASN A 87 -7.75 -6.87 6.60
CA ASN A 87 -8.33 -7.22 7.89
C ASN A 87 -8.35 -6.01 8.83
N GLN A 88 -9.06 -6.16 9.94
CA GLN A 88 -9.23 -5.14 10.96
C GLN A 88 -7.92 -4.64 11.55
N ALA A 89 -6.98 -5.54 11.84
CA ALA A 89 -5.70 -5.19 12.45
C ALA A 89 -4.84 -4.28 11.55
N LEU A 90 -5.07 -4.29 10.24
CA LEU A 90 -4.42 -3.38 9.29
C LEU A 90 -5.12 -2.01 9.19
N ILE A 91 -6.38 -1.89 9.62
CA ILE A 91 -7.11 -0.62 9.67
C ILE A 91 -6.73 0.20 10.90
N ASP A 92 -6.57 -0.46 12.06
CA ASP A 92 -6.25 0.19 13.33
C ASP A 92 -5.02 1.13 13.27
N PRO A 93 -3.90 0.79 12.61
CA PRO A 93 -2.77 1.72 12.47
C PRO A 93 -3.00 2.86 11.47
N ILE A 94 -4.02 2.75 10.60
CA ILE A 94 -4.34 3.76 9.60
C ILE A 94 -5.29 4.82 10.16
N ILE A 95 -6.29 4.40 10.95
CA ILE A 95 -7.33 5.28 11.49
C ILE A 95 -7.08 5.52 12.99
N GLU A 96 -6.76 6.75 13.34
CA GLU A 96 -6.58 7.12 14.74
C GLU A 96 -7.88 6.95 15.53
N TYR A 97 -7.79 6.27 16.68
CA TYR A 97 -8.91 5.98 17.57
C TYR A 97 -10.10 5.32 16.84
N CYS A 98 -9.79 4.35 15.96
CA CYS A 98 -10.75 3.63 15.14
C CYS A 98 -12.01 3.20 15.90
N GLU A 99 -11.86 2.54 17.05
CA GLU A 99 -12.97 2.07 17.89
C GLU A 99 -13.88 3.18 18.45
N LYS A 100 -13.37 4.40 18.60
CA LYS A 100 -14.16 5.54 19.11
C LYS A 100 -14.89 6.29 17.99
N ARG A 101 -14.35 6.22 16.77
CA ARG A 101 -14.86 6.97 15.60
C ARG A 101 -15.82 6.15 14.75
N LEU A 102 -15.61 4.84 14.71
CA LEU A 102 -16.43 3.89 14.01
C LEU A 102 -17.23 3.09 15.02
N THR A 103 -18.54 3.04 14.82
CA THR A 103 -19.51 2.50 15.76
C THR A 103 -19.53 0.98 15.63
N LYS A 104 -19.38 0.31 16.78
CA LYS A 104 -19.77 -1.09 16.96
C LYS A 104 -21.09 -1.10 17.73
N ASP A 105 -22.19 -1.12 16.99
CA ASP A 105 -23.52 -1.28 17.58
C ASP A 105 -23.91 -2.76 17.50
N GLU A 106 -23.53 -3.51 18.54
CA GLU A 106 -23.84 -4.94 18.66
C GLU A 106 -25.35 -5.20 18.67
N ALA A 107 -26.16 -4.27 19.18
CA ALA A 107 -27.62 -4.41 19.24
C ALA A 107 -28.28 -4.28 17.85
N ARG A 108 -27.66 -3.53 16.95
CA ARG A 108 -28.08 -3.43 15.53
C ARG A 108 -27.30 -4.35 14.61
N GLY A 109 -26.27 -5.04 15.11
CA GLY A 109 -25.37 -5.87 14.31
C GLY A 109 -24.52 -5.07 13.32
N ILE A 110 -24.26 -3.79 13.61
CA ILE A 110 -23.49 -2.89 12.75
C ILE A 110 -22.07 -2.81 13.30
N ASP A 111 -21.10 -3.31 12.55
CA ASP A 111 -19.67 -3.07 12.77
C ASP A 111 -19.14 -2.26 11.59
N GLU A 112 -19.09 -0.94 11.75
CA GLU A 112 -18.65 -0.03 10.68
C GLU A 112 -17.22 -0.34 10.22
N VAL A 113 -16.39 -0.93 11.09
CA VAL A 113 -15.02 -1.25 10.71
C VAL A 113 -14.94 -2.51 9.88
N GLN A 114 -15.72 -3.53 10.24
CA GLN A 114 -15.87 -4.70 9.38
C GLN A 114 -16.48 -4.33 8.03
N GLU A 115 -17.50 -3.46 8.00
CA GLU A 115 -18.06 -2.95 6.74
C GLU A 115 -17.03 -2.20 5.88
N LEU A 116 -16.09 -1.48 6.51
CA LEU A 116 -15.01 -0.80 5.81
C LEU A 116 -14.04 -1.81 5.18
N VAL A 117 -13.64 -2.84 5.94
CA VAL A 117 -12.80 -3.93 5.44
C VAL A 117 -13.48 -4.65 4.27
N ASP A 118 -14.77 -4.98 4.41
CA ASP A 118 -15.53 -5.66 3.36
C ASP A 118 -15.64 -4.78 2.10
N SER A 119 -15.87 -3.47 2.28
CA SER A 119 -15.88 -2.50 1.17
C SER A 119 -14.53 -2.42 0.45
N VAL A 120 -13.42 -2.51 1.18
CA VAL A 120 -12.07 -2.57 0.59
C VAL A 120 -11.88 -3.84 -0.21
N LEU A 121 -12.27 -4.99 0.35
CA LEU A 121 -12.09 -6.30 -0.29
C LEU A 121 -12.94 -6.47 -1.55
N GLU A 122 -14.16 -5.91 -1.56
CA GLU A 122 -15.08 -5.99 -2.68
C GLU A 122 -14.68 -5.07 -3.84
N VAL A 123 -14.26 -3.83 -3.54
CA VAL A 123 -13.98 -2.82 -4.58
C VAL A 123 -12.52 -2.85 -5.04
N LEU A 124 -11.58 -2.96 -4.09
CA LEU A 124 -10.16 -2.86 -4.43
C LEU A 124 -9.59 -4.25 -4.75
N PRO A 125 -9.05 -4.43 -5.97
CA PRO A 125 -8.55 -5.73 -6.41
C PRO A 125 -7.41 -6.22 -5.52
N PRO A 126 -7.24 -7.54 -5.40
CA PRO A 126 -6.15 -8.11 -4.63
C PRO A 126 -4.79 -7.73 -5.25
N PRO A 127 -3.73 -7.64 -4.43
CA PRO A 127 -2.38 -7.51 -4.94
C PRO A 127 -2.02 -8.68 -5.86
N PRO A 128 -1.06 -8.49 -6.79
CA PRO A 128 -0.57 -9.59 -7.59
C PRO A 128 -0.05 -10.70 -6.67
N ALA A 129 -0.30 -11.96 -7.04
CA ALA A 129 0.29 -13.10 -6.34
C ALA A 129 1.80 -12.92 -6.42
N LYS A 130 2.47 -12.84 -5.26
CA LYS A 130 3.93 -12.79 -5.22
C LYS A 130 4.45 -14.04 -5.93
N PRO A 131 5.36 -13.93 -6.91
CA PRO A 131 6.32 -15.00 -7.12
C PRO A 131 7.03 -15.21 -5.78
N ASP A 132 7.18 -16.46 -5.34
CA ASP A 132 7.85 -16.79 -4.09
C ASP A 132 9.30 -16.28 -4.09
N GLU A 133 9.51 -15.01 -3.72
CA GLU A 133 10.83 -14.46 -3.44
C GLU A 133 11.11 -14.68 -1.95
N GLU A 134 11.68 -15.86 -1.71
CA GLU A 134 12.69 -16.23 -0.72
C GLU A 134 12.87 -15.26 0.45
N MET A 135 12.61 -15.77 1.65
CA MET A 135 13.22 -15.31 2.89
C MET A 135 14.75 -15.27 2.71
N GLN A 136 15.30 -14.14 2.27
CA GLN A 136 16.75 -13.91 2.29
C GLN A 136 17.16 -13.52 3.72
N ASP A 137 17.70 -14.53 4.41
CA ASP A 137 18.80 -14.47 5.37
C ASP A 137 18.81 -13.32 6.38
N LEU A 138 18.16 -13.58 7.52
CA LEU A 138 18.74 -13.18 8.81
C LEU A 138 19.63 -14.34 9.27
N GLU A 139 20.83 -14.47 8.69
CA GLU A 139 21.89 -15.28 9.31
C GLU A 139 22.21 -14.68 10.68
N GLU A 140 21.83 -15.39 11.75
CA GLU A 140 22.29 -15.11 13.11
C GLU A 140 23.83 -15.21 13.16
N PRO A 141 24.54 -14.27 13.82
CA PRO A 141 25.99 -14.38 13.96
C PRO A 141 26.34 -15.61 14.83
N PRO A 142 27.38 -16.38 14.47
CA PRO A 142 27.74 -17.59 15.22
C PRO A 142 28.22 -17.20 16.62
N THR A 143 27.55 -17.75 17.63
CA THR A 143 27.93 -17.67 19.04
C THR A 143 29.29 -18.34 19.22
N ALA A 144 30.30 -17.56 19.56
CA ALA A 144 31.61 -18.07 19.96
C ALA A 144 31.48 -18.93 21.22
N LYS A 145 31.80 -20.23 21.12
CA LYS A 145 31.96 -21.09 22.30
C LYS A 145 33.24 -20.70 23.02
N PRO A 146 33.24 -20.56 24.37
CA PRO A 146 34.49 -20.43 25.10
C PRO A 146 35.23 -21.77 25.09
N MET A 147 36.53 -21.72 24.76
CA MET A 147 37.46 -22.83 24.91
C MET A 147 37.55 -23.21 26.39
N GLU A 148 37.17 -24.44 26.74
CA GLU A 148 37.62 -25.07 27.98
C GLU A 148 39.05 -25.58 27.76
N GLU A 149 39.97 -25.00 28.52
CA GLU A 149 41.37 -25.37 28.64
C GLU A 149 41.49 -26.64 29.48
N ASN A 150 42.41 -27.50 29.06
CA ASN A 150 42.68 -28.85 29.56
C ASN A 150 43.49 -28.83 30.87
#